data_AF-A0A961B0A5-F1
#
_entry.id   AF-A0A961B0A5-F1
#
_cell.length_a   1.000
_cell.length_b   1.000
_cell.length_c   1.000
_cell.angle_alpha   90.00
_cell.angle_beta   90.00
_cell.angle_gamma   90.00
#
_symmetry.space_group_name_H-M   'P 1'
#
loop_
_entity.id
_entity.type
_entity.pdbx_description
1 polymer ?
#
loop_
_entity_poly.entity_id
_entity_poly.type
_entity_poly.pdbx_seq_one_letter_code
_entity_poly.pdbx_strand_id
1 'polypeptide(L)'
;MLFERSRIAPLLARLAEDHNVFLGTSSWRFRGWCGTLYDEDRYLWGTHFSRRRFNDRCLEEYAAVFRTVEVDSTYYALPKIDRLLAMADQAPEGFRFSFKAPDDITVKHFPNLPAYGKKAGTANEFFLSEGLFAMGFLRHLERIREKVGMIVLEFSHFGEDDFGHGRDFVEALDGFLGSLPDEGWRIGVEVRNKNLLHPDYFAMLARHGAAHVYNQWTRMPSVTEQLGKLPARANAFLGARFLLTPGRTLDWARERFEPFHQIREIDESAREALVGLIRGAMDRRPESPAYLYVGNDLEGNALHTIADVLEEAALGD
;
A
#
# COMPACT_ATOMS: atom_id res chain seq x y z
N MET A 1 11.30 5.25 19.80
CA MET A 1 11.17 4.04 20.63
C MET A 1 11.79 2.83 19.94
N LEU A 2 12.25 1.82 20.69
CA LEU A 2 12.72 0.55 20.14
C LEU A 2 11.52 -0.32 19.74
N PHE A 3 11.55 -0.91 18.55
CA PHE A 3 10.53 -1.85 18.09
C PHE A 3 10.71 -3.19 18.81
N GLU A 4 9.77 -3.55 19.69
CA GLU A 4 9.75 -4.84 20.38
C GLU A 4 8.50 -5.63 19.98
N ARG A 5 8.68 -6.82 19.39
CA ARG A 5 7.57 -7.64 18.85
C ARG A 5 6.48 -7.91 19.91
N SER A 6 6.88 -8.23 21.14
CA SER A 6 5.99 -8.51 22.27
C SER A 6 5.13 -7.31 22.68
N ARG A 7 5.61 -6.09 22.47
CA ARG A 7 4.87 -4.86 22.73
C ARG A 7 4.01 -4.43 21.54
N ILE A 8 4.54 -4.53 20.32
CA ILE A 8 3.87 -4.01 19.13
C ILE A 8 2.75 -4.92 18.63
N ALA A 9 2.93 -6.26 18.69
CA ALA A 9 1.94 -7.19 18.16
C ALA A 9 0.55 -7.06 18.81
N PRO A 10 0.41 -6.96 20.15
CA PRO A 10 -0.90 -6.77 20.77
C PRO A 10 -1.58 -5.43 20.39
N LEU A 11 -0.81 -4.37 20.18
CA LEU A 11 -1.35 -3.07 19.78
C LEU A 11 -1.93 -3.09 18.37
N LEU A 12 -1.18 -3.69 17.43
CA LEU A 12 -1.65 -3.89 16.05
C LEU A 12 -2.84 -4.85 15.98
N ALA A 13 -2.88 -5.88 16.84
CA ALA A 13 -4.01 -6.78 16.95
C ALA A 13 -5.27 -6.04 17.42
N ARG A 14 -5.19 -5.26 18.51
CA ARG A 14 -6.30 -4.43 19.02
C ARG A 14 -6.80 -3.44 17.98
N LEU A 15 -5.90 -2.75 17.26
CA LEU A 15 -6.32 -1.86 16.17
C LEU A 15 -7.15 -2.55 15.10
N ALA A 16 -6.72 -3.75 14.68
CA ALA A 16 -7.45 -4.49 13.65
C ALA A 16 -8.77 -5.07 14.18
N GLU A 17 -8.78 -5.62 15.39
CA GLU A 17 -9.90 -6.37 15.96
C GLU A 17 -10.98 -5.45 16.55
N ASP A 18 -10.58 -4.42 17.31
CA ASP A 18 -11.50 -3.51 18.01
C ASP A 18 -11.96 -2.35 17.10
N HIS A 19 -11.12 -1.94 16.15
CA HIS A 19 -11.32 -0.71 15.37
C HIS A 19 -11.30 -0.90 13.85
N ASN A 20 -11.06 -2.11 13.34
CA ASN A 20 -10.95 -2.38 11.90
C ASN A 20 -9.85 -1.53 11.20
N VAL A 21 -8.80 -1.20 11.95
CA VAL A 21 -7.63 -0.42 11.48
C VAL A 21 -6.46 -1.37 11.24
N PHE A 22 -6.11 -1.53 9.98
CA PHE A 22 -5.00 -2.34 9.51
C PHE A 22 -3.79 -1.46 9.22
N LEU A 23 -2.89 -1.36 10.21
CA LEU A 23 -1.59 -0.70 10.06
C LEU A 23 -0.51 -1.73 9.73
N GLY A 24 0.24 -1.50 8.67
CA GLY A 24 1.35 -2.36 8.26
C GLY A 24 2.34 -1.64 7.36
N THR A 25 3.08 -2.42 6.57
CA THR A 25 4.16 -1.90 5.73
C THR A 25 3.90 -2.12 4.24
N SER A 26 4.50 -1.27 3.40
CA SER A 26 4.60 -1.52 1.96
C SER A 26 5.71 -2.52 1.70
N SER A 27 5.33 -3.78 1.40
CA SER A 27 6.20 -4.96 1.39
C SER A 27 6.69 -5.39 2.79
N TRP A 28 7.21 -6.61 2.87
CA TRP A 28 7.77 -7.20 4.10
C TRP A 28 9.20 -7.73 3.92
N ARG A 29 9.67 -7.93 2.69
CA ARG A 29 10.92 -8.67 2.41
C ARG A 29 12.18 -7.80 2.53
N PHE A 30 12.44 -7.26 3.72
CA PHE A 30 13.61 -6.43 3.99
C PHE A 30 14.58 -7.10 4.96
N ARG A 31 15.78 -7.45 4.48
CA ARG A 31 16.83 -8.06 5.32
C ARG A 31 17.31 -7.13 6.44
N GLY A 32 17.21 -5.80 6.25
CA GLY A 32 17.55 -4.82 7.29
C GLY A 32 16.78 -5.00 8.60
N TRP A 33 15.66 -5.72 8.57
CA TRP A 33 14.86 -6.00 9.76
C TRP A 33 15.32 -7.26 10.52
N CYS A 34 16.34 -7.98 10.06
CA CYS A 34 17.00 -9.03 10.84
C CYS A 34 17.54 -8.47 12.15
N GLY A 35 17.31 -9.19 13.25
CA GLY A 35 17.61 -8.72 14.61
C GLY A 35 16.52 -7.81 15.22
N THR A 36 15.51 -7.42 14.43
CA THR A 36 14.34 -6.66 14.90
C THR A 36 13.05 -7.47 14.69
N LEU A 37 12.56 -7.56 13.45
CA LEU A 37 11.38 -8.36 13.08
C LEU A 37 11.71 -9.77 12.61
N TYR A 38 12.91 -10.00 12.11
CA TYR A 38 13.31 -11.31 11.61
C TYR A 38 14.43 -11.92 12.45
N ASP A 39 14.28 -13.19 12.79
CA ASP A 39 15.37 -13.98 13.38
C ASP A 39 16.31 -14.46 12.27
N GLU A 40 17.53 -13.91 12.22
CA GLU A 40 18.48 -14.20 11.14
C GLU A 40 18.83 -15.69 11.05
N ASP A 41 18.87 -16.40 12.19
CA ASP A 41 19.26 -17.81 12.27
C ASP A 41 18.31 -18.72 11.47
N ARG A 42 17.04 -18.33 11.33
CA ARG A 42 16.04 -19.05 10.51
C ARG A 42 16.39 -19.07 9.02
N TYR A 43 17.24 -18.15 8.58
CA TYR A 43 17.58 -17.95 7.17
C TYR A 43 19.01 -18.37 6.84
N LEU A 44 19.81 -18.77 7.83
CA LEU A 44 21.14 -19.28 7.60
C LEU A 44 21.11 -20.71 7.04
N TRP A 45 22.06 -21.02 6.17
CA TRP A 45 22.44 -22.36 5.76
C TRP A 45 23.94 -22.52 6.01
N GLY A 46 24.30 -23.19 7.11
CA GLY A 46 25.62 -23.07 7.68
C GLY A 46 25.85 -21.64 8.18
N THR A 47 26.87 -20.96 7.67
CA THR A 47 27.18 -19.56 7.97
C THR A 47 26.65 -18.57 6.93
N HIS A 48 25.98 -19.04 5.87
CA HIS A 48 25.53 -18.21 4.76
C HIS A 48 24.05 -17.86 4.84
N PHE A 49 23.71 -16.60 4.62
CA PHE A 49 22.32 -16.15 4.52
C PHE A 49 21.66 -16.64 3.23
N SER A 50 20.59 -17.43 3.35
CA SER A 50 19.83 -17.95 2.22
C SER A 50 18.67 -17.02 1.85
N ARG A 51 18.86 -16.22 0.79
CA ARG A 51 17.82 -15.34 0.24
C ARG A 51 16.53 -16.08 -0.12
N ARG A 52 16.64 -17.34 -0.58
CA ARG A 52 15.47 -18.18 -0.86
C ARG A 52 14.69 -18.49 0.41
N ARG A 53 15.35 -18.98 1.47
CA ARG A 53 14.69 -19.25 2.75
C ARG A 53 14.02 -18.00 3.30
N PHE A 54 14.70 -16.85 3.21
CA PHE A 54 14.13 -15.57 3.62
C PHE A 54 12.86 -15.24 2.84
N ASN A 55 12.93 -15.21 1.51
CA ASN A 55 11.78 -14.88 0.68
C ASN A 55 10.59 -15.84 0.87
N ASP A 56 10.87 -17.11 1.14
CA ASP A 56 9.85 -18.16 1.27
C ASP A 56 9.16 -18.14 2.64
N ARG A 57 9.84 -17.71 3.71
CA ARG A 57 9.39 -17.92 5.11
C ARG A 57 9.23 -16.66 5.96
N CYS A 58 9.82 -15.53 5.58
CA CYS A 58 9.76 -14.32 6.43
C CYS A 58 8.35 -13.74 6.60
N LEU A 59 7.40 -14.13 5.74
CA LEU A 59 6.01 -13.72 5.91
C LEU A 59 5.40 -14.29 7.21
N GLU A 60 5.77 -15.50 7.62
CA GLU A 60 5.30 -16.08 8.88
C GLU A 60 5.71 -15.22 10.09
N GLU A 61 6.96 -14.76 10.14
CA GLU A 61 7.43 -13.88 11.22
C GLU A 61 6.79 -12.50 11.16
N TYR A 62 6.62 -11.95 9.95
CA TYR A 62 5.93 -10.70 9.76
C TYR A 62 4.48 -10.77 10.25
N ALA A 63 3.76 -11.83 9.87
CA ALA A 63 2.35 -12.03 10.18
C ALA A 63 2.10 -12.45 11.63
N ALA A 64 3.13 -12.84 12.38
CA ALA A 64 3.07 -13.00 13.82
C ALA A 64 3.00 -11.65 14.59
N VAL A 65 3.36 -10.54 13.94
CA VAL A 65 3.35 -9.20 14.56
C VAL A 65 2.31 -8.28 13.92
N PHE A 66 2.27 -8.24 12.59
CA PHE A 66 1.38 -7.36 11.84
C PHE A 66 0.07 -8.07 11.46
N ARG A 67 -1.01 -7.30 11.30
CA ARG A 67 -2.31 -7.79 10.81
C ARG A 67 -2.55 -7.51 9.34
N THR A 68 -1.65 -6.79 8.68
CA THR A 68 -1.76 -6.52 7.25
C THR A 68 -0.41 -6.28 6.61
N VAL A 69 -0.34 -6.46 5.30
CA VAL A 69 0.77 -6.00 4.46
C VAL A 69 0.25 -5.56 3.10
N GLU A 70 0.91 -4.57 2.50
CA GLU A 70 0.72 -4.26 1.09
C GLU A 70 1.70 -5.08 0.23
N VAL A 71 1.15 -5.76 -0.76
CA VAL A 71 1.85 -6.64 -1.69
C VAL A 71 2.14 -5.89 -2.99
N ASP A 72 3.40 -5.47 -3.13
CA ASP A 72 3.87 -4.74 -4.31
C ASP A 72 4.24 -5.62 -5.48
N SER A 73 4.51 -6.92 -5.26
CA SER A 73 4.99 -7.79 -6.35
C SER A 73 3.95 -7.99 -7.46
N THR A 74 2.66 -7.76 -7.17
CA THR A 74 1.58 -7.86 -8.16
C THR A 74 1.51 -6.67 -9.11
N TYR A 75 2.19 -5.57 -8.79
CA TYR A 75 2.36 -4.45 -9.72
C TYR A 75 3.13 -4.89 -10.98
N TYR A 76 4.12 -5.78 -10.85
CA TYR A 76 4.99 -6.15 -11.97
C TYR A 76 4.47 -7.33 -12.80
N ALA A 77 3.50 -8.09 -12.27
CA ALA A 77 2.92 -9.25 -12.94
C ALA A 77 1.64 -9.72 -12.24
N LEU A 78 0.73 -10.30 -13.01
CA LEU A 78 -0.42 -11.00 -12.44
C LEU A 78 0.03 -12.07 -11.40
N PRO A 79 -0.63 -12.13 -10.24
CA PRO A 79 -0.30 -13.11 -9.22
C PRO A 79 -0.63 -14.53 -9.71
N LYS A 80 0.28 -15.46 -9.45
CA LYS A 80 -0.01 -16.89 -9.64
C LYS A 80 -0.83 -17.41 -8.47
N ILE A 81 -1.88 -18.19 -8.74
CA ILE A 81 -2.77 -18.74 -7.72
C ILE A 81 -1.99 -19.50 -6.64
N ASP A 82 -1.06 -20.39 -7.01
CA ASP A 82 -0.26 -21.15 -6.04
C ASP A 82 0.56 -20.25 -5.10
N ARG A 83 1.02 -19.09 -5.59
CA ARG A 83 1.73 -18.12 -4.74
C ARG A 83 0.80 -17.39 -3.80
N LEU A 84 -0.43 -17.07 -4.23
CA LEU A 84 -1.44 -16.47 -3.36
C LEU A 84 -1.84 -17.44 -2.25
N LEU A 85 -2.08 -18.70 -2.58
CA LEU A 85 -2.41 -19.75 -1.60
C LEU A 85 -1.25 -19.94 -0.60
N ALA A 86 -0.02 -20.08 -1.08
CA ALA A 86 1.15 -20.22 -0.21
C ALA A 86 1.38 -18.99 0.71
N MET A 87 1.01 -17.78 0.26
CA MET A 87 1.04 -16.59 1.12
C MET A 87 -0.08 -16.61 2.16
N ALA A 88 -1.30 -16.98 1.74
CA ALA A 88 -2.46 -17.08 2.62
C ALA A 88 -2.26 -18.11 3.73
N ASP A 89 -1.59 -19.22 3.44
CA ASP A 89 -1.28 -20.30 4.40
C ASP A 89 -0.28 -19.85 5.49
N GLN A 90 0.60 -18.89 5.19
CA GLN A 90 1.57 -18.35 6.16
C GLN A 90 0.97 -17.26 7.07
N ALA A 91 -0.18 -16.71 6.70
CA ALA A 91 -0.81 -15.63 7.45
C ALA A 91 -1.93 -16.18 8.35
N PRO A 92 -2.05 -15.75 9.61
CA PRO A 92 -3.11 -16.20 10.51
C PRO A 92 -4.50 -15.72 10.05
N GLU A 93 -5.55 -16.24 10.68
CA GLU A 93 -6.90 -15.67 10.55
C GLU A 93 -6.91 -14.18 10.94
N GLY A 94 -7.79 -13.39 10.34
CA GLY A 94 -7.84 -11.94 10.54
C GLY A 94 -6.78 -11.14 9.78
N PHE A 95 -5.69 -11.76 9.30
CA PHE A 95 -4.69 -11.06 8.49
C PHE A 95 -5.26 -10.62 7.14
N ARG A 96 -4.85 -9.44 6.65
CA ARG A 96 -5.29 -8.87 5.37
C ARG A 96 -4.13 -8.49 4.46
N PHE A 97 -4.12 -8.97 3.23
CA PHE A 97 -3.23 -8.52 2.16
C PHE A 97 -3.92 -7.44 1.35
N SER A 98 -3.30 -6.27 1.22
CA SER A 98 -3.68 -5.33 0.17
C SER A 98 -2.79 -5.53 -1.04
N PHE A 99 -3.35 -5.47 -2.25
CA PHE A 99 -2.61 -5.77 -3.47
C PHE A 99 -2.62 -4.58 -4.41
N LYS A 100 -1.45 -4.27 -4.98
CA LYS A 100 -1.41 -3.38 -6.14
C LYS A 100 -1.92 -4.10 -7.37
N ALA A 101 -2.76 -3.42 -8.13
CA ALA A 101 -3.04 -3.85 -9.49
C ALA A 101 -1.77 -3.80 -10.35
N PRO A 102 -1.64 -4.70 -11.34
CA PRO A 102 -0.53 -4.68 -12.29
C PRO A 102 -0.37 -3.34 -13.01
N ASP A 103 0.87 -3.01 -13.36
CA ASP A 103 1.27 -1.87 -14.19
C ASP A 103 0.58 -1.90 -15.57
N ASP A 104 0.35 -3.09 -16.10
CA ASP A 104 -0.48 -3.34 -17.28
C ASP A 104 -1.87 -2.71 -17.17
N ILE A 105 -2.40 -2.44 -15.99
CA ILE A 105 -3.73 -1.87 -15.79
C ILE A 105 -3.65 -0.37 -15.47
N THR A 106 -2.59 0.09 -14.82
CA THR A 106 -2.53 1.44 -14.23
C THR A 106 -1.50 2.38 -14.85
N VAL A 107 -0.58 1.89 -15.68
CA VAL A 107 0.38 2.71 -16.42
C VAL A 107 -0.20 3.04 -17.79
N LYS A 108 -0.32 4.33 -18.14
CA LYS A 108 -0.87 4.75 -19.44
C LYS A 108 0.17 4.60 -20.57
N HIS A 109 1.37 5.11 -20.33
CA HIS A 109 2.55 4.92 -21.17
C HIS A 109 3.70 4.42 -20.31
N PHE A 110 4.33 3.32 -20.74
CA PHE A 110 5.44 2.75 -20.00
C PHE A 110 6.67 3.68 -20.10
N PRO A 111 7.29 4.03 -18.96
CA PRO A 111 8.53 4.79 -18.97
C PRO A 111 9.58 4.12 -19.85
N ASN A 112 10.39 4.93 -20.55
CA ASN A 112 11.50 4.43 -21.35
C ASN A 112 12.69 4.07 -20.43
N LEU A 113 12.50 3.04 -19.60
CA LEU A 113 13.47 2.53 -18.63
C LEU A 113 13.75 1.04 -18.89
N PRO A 114 14.99 0.58 -18.69
CA PRO A 114 15.37 -0.83 -18.92
C PRO A 114 14.49 -1.85 -18.20
N ALA A 115 13.95 -1.49 -17.02
CA ALA A 115 13.11 -2.37 -16.20
C ALA A 115 11.82 -2.83 -16.92
N TYR A 116 11.31 -2.05 -17.88
CA TYR A 116 10.11 -2.39 -18.65
C TYR A 116 10.39 -3.26 -19.88
N GLY A 117 11.66 -3.53 -20.19
CA GLY A 117 12.06 -4.41 -21.29
C GLY A 117 11.41 -4.01 -22.62
N LYS A 118 10.67 -4.93 -23.24
CA LYS A 118 9.98 -4.70 -24.53
C LYS A 118 8.86 -3.65 -24.47
N LYS A 119 8.33 -3.37 -23.27
CA LYS A 119 7.28 -2.36 -23.06
C LYS A 119 7.87 -0.95 -22.93
N ALA A 120 9.18 -0.81 -22.74
CA ALA A 120 9.79 0.49 -22.46
C ALA A 120 9.48 1.52 -23.56
N GLY A 121 8.89 2.65 -23.17
CA GLY A 121 8.54 3.75 -24.08
C GLY A 121 7.31 3.50 -24.95
N THR A 122 6.55 2.41 -24.74
CA THR A 122 5.34 2.13 -25.53
C THR A 122 4.07 2.60 -24.82
N ALA A 123 3.03 2.87 -25.60
CA ALA A 123 1.68 2.97 -25.05
C ALA A 123 1.25 1.63 -24.45
N ASN A 124 0.44 1.68 -23.40
CA ASN A 124 -0.11 0.49 -22.78
C ASN A 124 -1.51 0.19 -23.33
N GLU A 125 -1.62 -0.90 -24.10
CA GLU A 125 -2.89 -1.38 -24.67
C GLU A 125 -3.86 -1.92 -23.61
N PHE A 126 -3.36 -2.26 -22.43
CA PHE A 126 -4.15 -2.85 -21.33
C PHE A 126 -4.53 -1.83 -20.24
N PHE A 127 -4.18 -0.55 -20.41
CA PHE A 127 -4.55 0.49 -19.45
C PHE A 127 -6.07 0.51 -19.23
N LEU A 128 -6.49 0.36 -17.97
CA LEU A 128 -7.89 0.21 -17.58
C LEU A 128 -8.64 -0.91 -18.33
N SER A 129 -7.96 -2.02 -18.63
CA SER A 129 -8.57 -3.20 -19.23
C SER A 129 -9.44 -3.95 -18.22
N GLU A 130 -10.76 -3.89 -18.39
CA GLU A 130 -11.75 -4.62 -17.56
C GLU A 130 -11.48 -6.13 -17.58
N GLY A 131 -11.33 -6.74 -18.76
CA GLY A 131 -11.06 -8.17 -18.88
C GLY A 131 -9.77 -8.60 -18.17
N LEU A 132 -8.68 -7.84 -18.28
CA LEU A 132 -7.43 -8.16 -17.58
C LEU A 132 -7.58 -8.01 -16.07
N PHE A 133 -8.26 -6.96 -15.60
CA PHE A 133 -8.48 -6.73 -14.19
C PHE A 133 -9.42 -7.78 -13.58
N ALA A 134 -10.63 -7.94 -14.12
CA ALA A 134 -11.63 -8.85 -13.56
C ALA A 134 -11.20 -10.33 -13.69
N MET A 135 -10.82 -10.77 -14.89
CA MET A 135 -10.55 -12.19 -15.14
C MET A 135 -9.12 -12.58 -14.79
N GLY A 136 -8.14 -11.70 -15.02
CA GLY A 136 -6.74 -11.98 -14.76
C GLY A 136 -6.34 -11.73 -13.32
N PHE A 137 -6.90 -10.69 -12.69
CA PHE A 137 -6.47 -10.25 -11.36
C PHE A 137 -7.47 -10.59 -10.25
N LEU A 138 -8.70 -10.06 -10.31
CA LEU A 138 -9.71 -10.26 -9.25
C LEU A 138 -10.06 -11.74 -9.06
N ARG A 139 -10.27 -12.48 -10.15
CA ARG A 139 -10.54 -13.93 -10.09
C ARG A 139 -9.43 -14.74 -9.42
N HIS A 140 -8.17 -14.31 -9.53
CA HIS A 140 -7.07 -14.98 -8.84
C HIS A 140 -7.10 -14.65 -7.34
N LEU A 141 -7.36 -13.39 -6.98
CA LEU A 141 -7.50 -12.96 -5.60
C LEU A 141 -8.70 -13.60 -4.90
N GLU A 142 -9.75 -13.94 -5.63
CA GLU A 142 -10.94 -14.64 -5.11
C GLU A 142 -10.57 -15.97 -4.42
N ARG A 143 -9.46 -16.61 -4.82
CA ARG A 143 -8.95 -17.84 -4.19
C ARG A 143 -8.53 -17.65 -2.72
N ILE A 144 -8.31 -16.41 -2.30
CA ILE A 144 -7.93 -16.05 -0.94
C ILE A 144 -8.81 -14.90 -0.41
N ARG A 145 -10.06 -14.79 -0.92
CA ARG A 145 -10.96 -13.64 -0.74
C ARG A 145 -11.02 -13.12 0.70
N GLU A 146 -11.17 -14.01 1.67
CA GLU A 146 -11.26 -13.69 3.10
C GLU A 146 -10.03 -12.97 3.67
N LYS A 147 -8.87 -13.10 3.01
CA LYS A 147 -7.62 -12.43 3.38
C LYS A 147 -7.31 -11.23 2.51
N VAL A 148 -8.17 -10.83 1.57
CA VAL A 148 -7.95 -9.62 0.76
C VAL A 148 -8.50 -8.39 1.48
N GLY A 149 -7.65 -7.38 1.64
CA GLY A 149 -7.97 -6.09 2.24
C GLY A 149 -8.46 -5.09 1.20
N MET A 150 -7.53 -4.25 0.72
CA MET A 150 -7.74 -3.26 -0.34
C MET A 150 -7.03 -3.69 -1.63
N ILE A 151 -7.60 -3.36 -2.77
CA ILE A 151 -6.92 -3.41 -4.07
C ILE A 151 -6.57 -1.99 -4.49
N VAL A 152 -5.28 -1.72 -4.67
CA VAL A 152 -4.77 -0.38 -5.01
C VAL A 152 -4.57 -0.27 -6.51
N LEU A 153 -5.35 0.60 -7.14
CA LEU A 153 -5.08 1.14 -8.46
C LEU A 153 -4.12 2.33 -8.30
N GLU A 154 -2.81 2.04 -8.33
CA GLU A 154 -1.76 3.07 -8.30
C GLU A 154 -1.49 3.57 -9.72
N PHE A 155 -1.95 4.78 -10.00
CA PHE A 155 -1.66 5.47 -11.26
C PHE A 155 -0.35 6.24 -11.15
N SER A 156 0.58 5.94 -12.06
CA SER A 156 1.82 6.71 -12.21
C SER A 156 1.52 8.17 -12.58
N HIS A 157 2.52 9.03 -12.48
CA HIS A 157 2.36 10.42 -12.90
C HIS A 157 2.05 10.48 -14.40
N PHE A 158 0.91 11.06 -14.75
CA PHE A 158 0.52 11.34 -16.14
C PHE A 158 1.22 12.61 -16.64
N GLY A 159 1.85 12.52 -17.81
CA GLY A 159 2.36 13.65 -18.58
C GLY A 159 1.26 14.35 -19.39
N GLU A 160 1.63 15.42 -20.08
CA GLU A 160 0.71 16.19 -20.93
C GLU A 160 0.11 15.36 -22.07
N ASP A 161 0.87 14.39 -22.59
CA ASP A 161 0.45 13.51 -23.68
C ASP A 161 -0.43 12.32 -23.21
N ASP A 162 -0.52 12.05 -21.91
CA ASP A 162 -1.33 10.95 -21.38
C ASP A 162 -2.83 11.29 -21.39
N PHE A 163 -3.15 12.49 -20.92
CA PHE A 163 -4.50 13.05 -20.88
C PHE A 163 -4.43 14.55 -21.15
N GLY A 164 -5.15 15.02 -22.18
CA GLY A 164 -5.20 16.44 -22.50
C GLY A 164 -5.77 17.28 -21.35
N HIS A 165 -6.73 16.72 -20.60
CA HIS A 165 -7.29 17.34 -19.40
C HIS A 165 -7.54 16.29 -18.30
N GLY A 166 -7.45 16.70 -17.03
CA GLY A 166 -7.73 15.80 -15.90
C GLY A 166 -9.11 15.14 -15.93
N ARG A 167 -10.12 15.81 -16.52
CA ARG A 167 -11.47 15.26 -16.72
C ARG A 167 -11.47 14.01 -17.60
N ASP A 168 -10.55 13.91 -18.56
CA ASP A 168 -10.48 12.81 -19.52
C ASP A 168 -10.03 11.52 -18.78
N PHE A 169 -9.14 11.66 -17.79
CA PHE A 169 -8.79 10.56 -16.88
C PHE A 169 -9.97 10.17 -15.98
N VAL A 170 -10.68 11.16 -15.41
CA VAL A 170 -11.84 10.89 -14.55
C VAL A 170 -12.93 10.13 -15.31
N GLU A 171 -13.22 10.50 -16.56
CA GLU A 171 -14.18 9.81 -17.43
C GLU A 171 -13.73 8.38 -17.77
N ALA A 172 -12.45 8.19 -18.13
CA ALA A 172 -11.91 6.86 -18.38
C ALA A 172 -11.99 5.95 -17.14
N LEU A 173 -11.67 6.49 -15.96
CA LEU A 173 -11.77 5.75 -14.71
C LEU A 173 -13.23 5.47 -14.30
N ASP A 174 -14.14 6.41 -14.53
CA ASP A 174 -15.60 6.23 -14.31
C ASP A 174 -16.15 5.07 -15.13
N GLY A 175 -15.81 5.02 -16.43
CA GLY A 175 -16.20 3.92 -17.32
C GLY A 175 -15.56 2.59 -16.92
N PHE A 176 -14.29 2.60 -16.50
CA PHE A 176 -13.64 1.39 -16.01
C PHE A 176 -14.31 0.86 -14.76
N LEU A 177 -14.44 1.67 -13.69
CA LEU A 177 -15.06 1.24 -12.43
C LEU A 177 -16.51 0.80 -12.64
N GLY A 178 -17.27 1.51 -13.49
CA GLY A 178 -18.66 1.15 -13.81
C GLY A 178 -18.83 -0.13 -14.63
N SER A 179 -17.77 -0.66 -15.24
CA SER A 179 -17.79 -1.93 -15.96
C SER A 179 -17.37 -3.13 -15.10
N LEU A 180 -16.84 -2.89 -13.90
CA LEU A 180 -16.44 -3.96 -13.00
C LEU A 180 -17.66 -4.64 -12.37
N PRO A 181 -17.58 -5.96 -12.09
CA PRO A 181 -18.66 -6.65 -11.39
C PRO A 181 -18.77 -6.15 -9.94
N ASP A 182 -19.99 -5.93 -9.47
CA ASP A 182 -20.28 -5.58 -8.07
C ASP A 182 -20.15 -6.81 -7.17
N GLU A 183 -18.90 -7.18 -6.91
CA GLU A 183 -18.53 -8.31 -6.06
C GLU A 183 -18.05 -7.85 -4.67
N GLY A 184 -18.21 -6.57 -4.31
CA GLY A 184 -17.79 -6.03 -3.01
C GLY A 184 -16.28 -5.93 -2.80
N TRP A 185 -15.50 -5.76 -3.88
CA TRP A 185 -14.06 -5.50 -3.79
C TRP A 185 -13.79 -4.08 -3.29
N ARG A 186 -12.86 -3.91 -2.34
CA ARG A 186 -12.45 -2.59 -1.85
C ARG A 186 -11.39 -1.98 -2.76
N ILE A 187 -11.83 -1.26 -3.77
CA ILE A 187 -10.95 -0.58 -4.72
C ILE A 187 -10.51 0.77 -4.17
N GLY A 188 -9.20 0.92 -3.97
CA GLY A 188 -8.53 2.17 -3.62
C GLY A 188 -7.83 2.76 -4.84
N VAL A 189 -7.99 4.06 -5.08
CA VAL A 189 -7.37 4.78 -6.19
C VAL A 189 -6.29 5.73 -5.66
N GLU A 190 -5.03 5.45 -6.01
CA GLU A 190 -3.90 6.35 -5.76
C GLU A 190 -3.56 7.09 -7.06
N VAL A 191 -3.55 8.42 -7.02
CA VAL A 191 -3.10 9.27 -8.13
C VAL A 191 -1.80 10.00 -7.76
N ARG A 192 -0.94 10.22 -8.76
CA ARG A 192 0.34 10.95 -8.62
C ARG A 192 0.36 12.30 -9.34
N ASN A 193 -0.84 12.83 -9.61
CA ASN A 193 -1.08 14.10 -10.25
C ASN A 193 -1.92 14.97 -9.31
N LYS A 194 -1.29 15.93 -8.62
CA LYS A 194 -1.94 16.78 -7.62
C LYS A 194 -3.13 17.59 -8.15
N ASN A 195 -3.16 17.86 -9.45
CA ASN A 195 -4.26 18.56 -10.14
C ASN A 195 -5.52 17.68 -10.31
N LEU A 196 -5.43 16.36 -10.12
CA LEU A 196 -6.60 15.47 -10.10
C LEU A 196 -7.35 15.51 -8.75
N LEU A 197 -6.79 16.13 -7.71
CA LEU A 197 -7.44 16.27 -6.41
C LEU A 197 -8.49 17.39 -6.42
N HIS A 198 -9.59 17.16 -7.14
CA HIS A 198 -10.73 18.09 -7.28
C HIS A 198 -12.07 17.39 -7.01
N PRO A 199 -13.16 18.15 -6.77
CA PRO A 199 -14.45 17.59 -6.38
C PRO A 199 -15.01 16.52 -7.31
N ASP A 200 -14.94 16.68 -8.64
CA ASP A 200 -15.52 15.70 -9.58
C ASP A 200 -14.81 14.34 -9.52
N TYR A 201 -13.49 14.30 -9.28
CA TYR A 201 -12.76 13.06 -9.05
C TYR A 201 -13.26 12.35 -7.79
N PHE A 202 -13.39 13.08 -6.68
CA PHE A 202 -13.90 12.49 -5.43
C PHE A 202 -15.38 12.06 -5.54
N ALA A 203 -16.20 12.83 -6.25
CA ALA A 203 -17.58 12.47 -6.51
C ALA A 203 -17.69 11.21 -7.38
N MET A 204 -16.82 11.06 -8.38
CA MET A 204 -16.74 9.85 -9.20
C MET A 204 -16.38 8.62 -8.35
N LEU A 205 -15.36 8.71 -7.48
CA LEU A 205 -15.00 7.59 -6.60
C LEU A 205 -16.18 7.20 -5.68
N ALA A 206 -16.86 8.19 -5.10
CA ALA A 206 -18.00 7.96 -4.23
C ALA A 206 -19.17 7.25 -4.93
N ARG A 207 -19.42 7.52 -6.22
CA ARG A 207 -20.46 6.82 -7.00
C ARG A 207 -20.18 5.32 -7.16
N HIS A 208 -18.90 4.95 -7.22
CA HIS A 208 -18.46 3.56 -7.40
C HIS A 208 -18.11 2.85 -6.09
N GLY A 209 -18.32 3.51 -4.93
CA GLY A 209 -17.87 2.96 -3.64
C GLY A 209 -16.35 2.76 -3.55
N ALA A 210 -15.58 3.42 -4.41
CA ALA A 210 -14.12 3.43 -4.36
C ALA A 210 -13.62 4.45 -3.33
N ALA A 211 -12.38 4.25 -2.85
CA ALA A 211 -11.74 5.20 -1.93
C ALA A 211 -10.56 5.90 -2.61
N HIS A 212 -10.36 7.18 -2.29
CA HIS A 212 -9.08 7.82 -2.57
C HIS A 212 -8.03 7.26 -1.60
N VAL A 213 -6.89 6.82 -2.14
CA VAL A 213 -5.73 6.40 -1.36
C VAL A 213 -4.81 7.60 -1.18
N TYR A 214 -4.78 8.12 0.05
CA TYR A 214 -3.87 9.19 0.43
C TYR A 214 -2.43 8.71 0.28
N ASN A 215 -1.54 9.55 -0.23
CA ASN A 215 -0.14 9.16 -0.36
C ASN A 215 0.83 10.26 0.06
N GLN A 216 1.79 9.92 0.94
CA GLN A 216 2.97 10.73 1.20
C GLN A 216 4.00 10.37 0.13
N TRP A 217 4.06 11.16 -0.94
CA TRP A 217 4.80 10.84 -2.14
C TRP A 217 5.39 12.08 -2.82
N THR A 218 6.59 11.92 -3.37
CA THR A 218 7.36 12.86 -4.21
C THR A 218 6.66 14.18 -4.58
N ARG A 219 5.86 14.23 -5.66
CA ARG A 219 5.24 15.45 -6.19
C ARG A 219 3.83 15.70 -5.68
N MET A 220 3.33 14.86 -4.78
CA MET A 220 2.01 14.99 -4.21
C MET A 220 2.06 15.94 -3.00
N PRO A 221 0.96 16.68 -2.74
CA PRO A 221 0.80 17.40 -1.48
C PRO A 221 0.90 16.42 -0.31
N SER A 222 1.22 16.91 0.89
CA SER A 222 1.28 16.04 2.08
C SER A 222 -0.08 15.39 2.35
N VAL A 223 -0.10 14.30 3.11
CA VAL A 223 -1.37 13.64 3.50
C VAL A 223 -2.30 14.63 4.24
N THR A 224 -1.77 15.50 5.09
CA THR A 224 -2.53 16.56 5.76
C THR A 224 -3.18 17.53 4.77
N GLU A 225 -2.45 17.96 3.74
CA GLU A 225 -2.98 18.84 2.70
C GLU A 225 -4.04 18.14 1.83
N GLN A 226 -3.87 16.83 1.56
CA GLN A 226 -4.86 16.03 0.85
C GLN A 226 -6.16 15.90 1.64
N LEU A 227 -6.07 15.61 2.95
CA LEU A 227 -7.23 15.54 3.85
C LEU A 227 -8.05 16.83 3.84
N GLY A 228 -7.39 17.99 3.82
CA GLY A 228 -8.07 19.30 3.73
C GLY A 228 -8.85 19.55 2.43
N LYS A 229 -8.60 18.77 1.38
CA LYS A 229 -9.29 18.88 0.08
C LYS A 229 -10.50 17.96 -0.04
N LEU A 230 -10.62 16.94 0.81
CA LEU A 230 -11.63 15.89 0.67
C LEU A 230 -12.94 16.25 1.39
N PRO A 231 -14.09 16.06 0.73
CA PRO A 231 -15.38 16.11 1.40
C PRO A 231 -15.46 15.04 2.51
N ALA A 232 -16.05 15.37 3.65
CA ALA A 232 -16.11 14.51 4.85
C ALA A 232 -16.74 13.10 4.65
N ARG A 233 -17.35 12.82 3.49
CA ARG A 233 -18.00 11.55 3.14
C ARG A 233 -17.56 10.96 1.80
N ALA A 234 -16.42 11.39 1.26
CA ALA A 234 -15.99 11.00 -0.08
C ALA A 234 -15.53 9.54 -0.21
N ASN A 235 -15.13 8.89 0.90
CA ASN A 235 -14.52 7.57 0.84
C ASN A 235 -15.38 6.49 1.51
N ALA A 236 -15.57 5.37 0.82
CA ALA A 236 -16.25 4.17 1.34
C ALA A 236 -15.45 3.44 2.44
N PHE A 237 -14.12 3.56 2.41
CA PHE A 237 -13.18 3.05 3.42
C PHE A 237 -11.92 3.94 3.41
N LEU A 238 -11.01 3.80 4.38
CA LEU A 238 -9.79 4.60 4.41
C LEU A 238 -8.60 3.81 3.85
N GLY A 239 -7.85 4.40 2.91
CA GLY A 239 -6.58 3.87 2.42
C GLY A 239 -5.51 4.95 2.46
N ALA A 240 -4.33 4.67 3.02
CA ALA A 240 -3.21 5.61 2.98
C ALA A 240 -1.85 4.90 2.87
N ARG A 241 -0.91 5.54 2.16
CA ARG A 241 0.42 5.02 1.88
C ARG A 241 1.48 6.08 2.16
N PHE A 242 2.31 5.84 3.17
CA PHE A 242 3.36 6.75 3.61
C PHE A 242 4.70 6.26 3.07
N LEU A 243 5.12 6.79 1.91
CA LEU A 243 6.17 6.16 1.09
C LEU A 243 7.46 6.97 1.04
N LEU A 244 7.37 8.28 0.85
CA LEU A 244 8.51 9.19 0.68
C LEU A 244 8.14 10.57 1.20
N THR A 245 9.08 11.27 1.82
CA THR A 245 8.90 12.71 2.08
C THR A 245 8.71 13.45 0.74
N PRO A 246 7.70 14.33 0.62
CA PRO A 246 7.48 15.13 -0.57
C PRO A 246 8.74 15.87 -1.02
N GLY A 247 8.94 15.95 -2.33
CA GLY A 247 10.12 16.52 -2.97
C GLY A 247 11.29 15.54 -3.18
N ARG A 248 11.27 14.36 -2.56
CA ARG A 248 12.34 13.35 -2.70
C ARG A 248 12.03 12.36 -3.81
N THR A 249 13.06 11.69 -4.33
CA THR A 249 12.89 10.58 -5.27
C THR A 249 13.16 9.25 -4.57
N LEU A 250 12.66 8.17 -5.16
CA LEU A 250 12.90 6.82 -4.65
C LEU A 250 14.40 6.48 -4.64
N ASP A 251 15.12 6.79 -5.71
CA ASP A 251 16.56 6.52 -5.80
C ASP A 251 17.35 7.29 -4.72
N TRP A 252 16.98 8.54 -4.47
CA TRP A 252 17.59 9.35 -3.41
C TRP A 252 17.42 8.72 -2.03
N ALA A 253 16.21 8.21 -1.75
CA ALA A 253 15.88 7.59 -0.47
C ALA A 253 16.64 6.27 -0.30
N ARG A 254 16.61 5.39 -1.31
CA ARG A 254 17.29 4.08 -1.26
C ARG A 254 18.79 4.22 -1.08
N GLU A 255 19.44 5.15 -1.79
CA GLU A 255 20.87 5.42 -1.64
C GLU A 255 21.26 5.75 -0.18
N ARG A 256 20.38 6.43 0.56
CA ARG A 256 20.66 6.91 1.92
C ARG A 256 20.17 5.98 3.02
N PHE A 257 19.06 5.30 2.76
CA PHE A 257 18.30 4.62 3.80
C PHE A 257 18.50 3.11 3.78
N GLU A 258 18.91 2.52 2.66
CA GLU A 258 19.33 1.13 2.64
C GLU A 258 20.51 0.90 3.62
N PRO A 259 20.57 -0.27 4.27
CA PRO A 259 19.74 -1.46 4.09
C PRO A 259 18.45 -1.48 4.93
N PHE A 260 17.97 -0.32 5.41
CA PHE A 260 16.73 -0.15 6.17
C PHE A 260 16.71 -0.76 7.58
N HIS A 261 17.85 -0.72 8.28
CA HIS A 261 17.96 -1.27 9.65
C HIS A 261 17.66 -0.27 10.75
N GLN A 262 17.57 1.04 10.44
CA GLN A 262 17.33 2.08 11.43
C GLN A 262 16.67 3.31 10.79
N ILE A 263 15.99 4.11 11.60
CA ILE A 263 15.57 5.45 11.20
C ILE A 263 16.82 6.27 10.84
N ARG A 264 16.76 6.93 9.70
CA ARG A 264 17.78 7.85 9.19
C ARG A 264 17.32 9.29 9.26
N GLU A 265 16.03 9.50 9.12
CA GLU A 265 15.41 10.82 9.16
C GLU A 265 13.96 10.69 9.61
N ILE A 266 13.47 11.67 10.35
CA ILE A 266 12.09 11.73 10.83
C ILE A 266 11.32 12.73 9.97
N ASP A 267 10.17 12.31 9.44
CA ASP A 267 9.19 13.16 8.78
C ASP A 267 8.04 13.42 9.76
N GLU A 268 8.20 14.46 10.59
CA GLU A 268 7.23 14.80 11.65
C GLU A 268 5.82 15.01 11.08
N SER A 269 5.71 15.71 9.95
CA SER A 269 4.43 15.96 9.30
C SER A 269 3.75 14.67 8.83
N ALA A 270 4.51 13.70 8.31
CA ALA A 270 4.00 12.39 7.94
C ALA A 270 3.52 11.59 9.17
N ARG A 271 4.28 11.63 10.27
CA ARG A 271 3.90 10.95 11.52
C ARG A 271 2.63 11.54 12.13
N GLU A 272 2.55 12.87 12.25
CA GLU A 272 1.36 13.57 12.74
C GLU A 272 0.11 13.22 11.91
N ALA A 273 0.26 13.21 10.57
CA ALA A 273 -0.82 12.83 9.67
C ALA A 273 -1.25 11.37 9.88
N LEU A 274 -0.30 10.43 10.05
CA LEU A 274 -0.60 9.02 10.29
C LEU A 274 -1.27 8.81 11.65
N VAL A 275 -0.82 9.48 12.72
CA VAL A 275 -1.48 9.48 14.03
C VAL A 275 -2.91 10.00 13.92
N GLY A 276 -3.12 11.11 13.21
CA GLY A 276 -4.43 11.68 12.95
C GLY A 276 -5.36 10.72 12.19
N LEU A 277 -4.84 10.02 11.19
CA LEU A 277 -5.57 8.99 10.45
C LEU A 277 -5.93 7.79 11.32
N ILE A 278 -5.02 7.32 12.18
CA ILE A 278 -5.28 6.21 13.11
C ILE A 278 -6.39 6.60 14.09
N ARG A 279 -6.27 7.74 14.78
CA ARG A 279 -7.29 8.25 15.71
C ARG A 279 -8.63 8.46 15.02
N GLY A 280 -8.63 9.15 13.89
CA GLY A 280 -9.84 9.37 13.11
C GLY A 280 -10.48 8.09 12.59
N ALA A 281 -9.70 7.02 12.34
CA ALA A 281 -10.23 5.72 11.95
C ALA A 281 -10.78 4.92 13.14
N MET A 282 -10.18 5.03 14.33
CA MET A 282 -10.72 4.41 15.55
C MET A 282 -12.09 4.98 15.94
N ASP A 283 -12.34 6.26 15.63
CA ASP A 283 -13.62 6.94 15.86
C ASP A 283 -14.67 6.68 14.75
N ARG A 284 -14.29 6.01 13.65
CA ARG A 284 -15.21 5.67 12.56
C ARG A 284 -16.07 4.48 12.91
N ARG A 285 -17.11 4.28 12.10
CA ARG A 285 -17.99 3.13 12.26
C ARG A 285 -17.22 1.82 12.01
N PRO A 286 -17.42 0.77 12.82
CA PRO A 286 -16.65 -0.47 12.74
C PRO A 286 -16.64 -1.14 11.36
N GLU A 287 -17.68 -0.94 10.54
CA GLU A 287 -17.82 -1.55 9.22
C GLU A 287 -16.92 -0.98 8.13
N SER A 288 -16.31 0.20 8.33
CA SER A 288 -15.47 0.88 7.35
C SER A 288 -13.98 0.71 7.68
N PRO A 289 -13.27 -0.27 7.09
CA PRO A 289 -11.88 -0.52 7.45
C PRO A 289 -10.95 0.63 7.05
N ALA A 290 -9.83 0.72 7.76
CA ALA A 290 -8.70 1.55 7.37
C ALA A 290 -7.49 0.68 7.03
N TYR A 291 -6.86 0.92 5.89
CA TYR A 291 -5.62 0.27 5.46
C TYR A 291 -4.52 1.32 5.34
N LEU A 292 -3.55 1.28 6.26
CA LEU A 292 -2.49 2.27 6.39
C LEU A 292 -1.15 1.56 6.23
N TYR A 293 -0.35 1.99 5.25
CA TYR A 293 0.92 1.36 4.93
C TYR A 293 2.09 2.33 5.03
N VAL A 294 3.16 1.93 5.72
CA VAL A 294 4.41 2.69 5.83
C VAL A 294 5.52 2.00 5.04
N GLY A 295 6.16 2.74 4.13
CA GLY A 295 7.31 2.29 3.37
C GLY A 295 8.63 2.63 4.06
N ASN A 296 9.65 1.80 3.87
CA ASN A 296 11.00 2.07 4.40
C ASN A 296 11.62 3.33 3.79
N ASP A 297 11.25 3.68 2.55
CA ASP A 297 11.81 4.84 1.85
C ASP A 297 11.41 6.18 2.51
N LEU A 298 10.44 6.20 3.43
CA LEU A 298 10.01 7.41 4.14
C LEU A 298 11.08 7.91 5.12
N GLU A 299 11.48 7.04 6.05
CA GLU A 299 12.35 7.39 7.19
C GLU A 299 13.56 6.46 7.36
N GLY A 300 13.64 5.41 6.54
CA GLY A 300 14.69 4.39 6.57
C GLY A 300 14.41 3.17 7.45
N ASN A 301 13.33 3.15 8.24
CA ASN A 301 12.85 1.92 8.85
C ASN A 301 11.37 2.04 9.25
N ALA A 302 10.49 1.42 8.46
CA ALA A 302 9.05 1.47 8.66
C ALA A 302 8.59 0.85 9.99
N LEU A 303 9.34 -0.13 10.54
CA LEU A 303 8.99 -0.77 11.81
C LEU A 303 9.09 0.24 12.95
N HIS A 304 10.18 1.00 13.02
CA HIS A 304 10.37 2.02 14.04
C HIS A 304 9.43 3.20 13.84
N THR A 305 9.14 3.61 12.61
CA THR A 305 8.11 4.63 12.32
C THR A 305 6.75 4.20 12.89
N ILE A 306 6.34 2.96 12.62
CA ILE A 306 5.07 2.41 13.12
C ILE A 306 5.06 2.32 14.65
N ALA A 307 6.15 1.88 15.28
CA ALA A 307 6.24 1.81 16.73
C ALA A 307 6.05 3.19 17.39
N ASP A 308 6.73 4.21 16.87
CA ASP A 308 6.64 5.57 17.41
C ASP A 308 5.23 6.15 17.23
N VAL A 309 4.62 5.93 16.06
CA VAL A 309 3.26 6.42 15.77
C VAL A 309 2.19 5.71 16.61
N LEU A 310 2.34 4.41 16.88
CA LEU A 310 1.41 3.68 17.76
C LEU A 310 1.46 4.18 19.20
N GLU A 311 2.65 4.50 19.70
CA GLU A 311 2.82 5.12 21.01
C GLU A 311 2.14 6.48 21.07
N GLU A 312 2.41 7.34 20.08
CA GLU A 312 1.82 8.68 20.02
C GLU A 312 0.29 8.64 19.86
N ALA A 313 -0.25 7.66 19.12
CA ALA A 313 -1.68 7.44 19.00
C ALA A 313 -2.38 7.05 20.33
N ALA A 314 -1.63 6.97 21.45
CA ALA A 314 -2.10 6.63 22.79
C ALA A 314 -2.70 5.22 22.90
N LEU A 315 -2.21 4.30 22.08
CA LEU A 315 -2.45 2.87 22.24
C LEU A 315 -1.46 2.23 23.22
N GLY A 316 -0.40 2.97 23.57
CA GLY A 316 0.62 2.54 24.53
C GLY A 316 0.36 3.06 25.93
N ASP A 317 -0.75 2.65 26.55
CA ASP A 317 -0.95 2.55 28.01
C ASP A 317 -2.06 1.53 28.30
#